data_AF-A0A660P086-F1
#
_entry.id   AF-A0A660P086-F1
#
_cell.length_a   1.000
_cell.length_b   1.000
_cell.length_c   1.000
_cell.angle_alpha   90.00
_cell.angle_beta   90.00
_cell.angle_gamma   90.00
#
_symmetry.space_group_name_H-M   'P 1'
#
loop_
_entity.id
_entity.type
_entity.pdbx_description
1 polymer ?
#
loop_
_entity_poly.entity_id
_entity_poly.type
_entity_poly.pdbx_seq_one_letter_code
_entity_poly.pdbx_strand_id
1 'polypeptide(L)'
;MFCTNEKKIIRRNAAFLVASRFMRLYITFGLILRIILMYSTPTQVSFSIVDVLRSLGIGLLSDFGVGTLLTIPIFVLYLGLNEWKYNKVVGYIIEGVLALGFLYSLWQKSIFHEYGGGAPLIARLFLGWKLVSFSIRLFVPKCRMAWRRITMYSTWAVYVLLFLFVSAGEYFFWQEFGVRYNFIAVDYLVYTHEVLGNIMESYSIVPLILLAIIATVAIIVWQSRRRRFKLEKLYTPKLLLVHIAIYATTCLLAFGIASFTQSLESSNQYVSQLEQNGAGNFVVAFFNNKLEYDKFYPMMDKNECINSYNQLAKLNKQGYKELSVGNNKPQRCNIVLITVESLSADFLKHYGNTENLTPQLDQLIGKSMVFDSLYANGNRTVRGLEALSLCIPPSAGESIIKQKANRMGNFSVGAVLKQQGYTVQFLYGGDSYFDNMGDFFSHNGYDVIDRSNISKNEITFANIWGVCDEDMFNKSLKVFDANAKK
;
A
#
# COMPACT_ATOMS: atom_id res chain seq x y z
N MET A 1 28.36 -46.47 -28.70
CA MET A 1 28.56 -45.16 -29.37
C MET A 1 27.35 -44.28 -29.08
N PHE A 2 27.29 -43.65 -27.91
CA PHE A 2 26.23 -42.67 -27.59
C PHE A 2 26.84 -41.28 -27.71
N CYS A 3 26.62 -40.61 -28.83
CA CYS A 3 26.93 -39.19 -28.99
C CYS A 3 26.04 -38.37 -28.03
N THR A 4 26.54 -38.09 -26.83
CA THR A 4 26.00 -37.01 -26.00
C THR A 4 26.26 -35.71 -26.74
N ASN A 5 25.21 -35.20 -27.36
CA ASN A 5 25.17 -33.92 -28.04
C ASN A 5 25.40 -32.81 -26.98
N GLU A 6 26.66 -32.49 -26.66
CA GLU A 6 27.03 -31.42 -25.74
C GLU A 6 26.52 -30.09 -26.31
N LYS A 7 25.33 -29.67 -25.87
CA LYS A 7 24.76 -28.38 -26.25
C LYS A 7 25.67 -27.26 -25.75
N LYS A 8 26.39 -26.62 -26.68
CA LYS A 8 27.37 -25.56 -26.45
C LYS A 8 26.85 -24.48 -25.48
N ILE A 9 27.55 -24.28 -24.36
CA ILE A 9 27.23 -23.25 -23.36
C ILE A 9 27.55 -21.86 -23.95
N ILE A 10 26.56 -20.96 -23.98
CA ILE A 10 26.73 -19.59 -24.51
C ILE A 10 26.96 -18.62 -23.35
N ARG A 11 28.08 -17.88 -23.37
CA ARG A 11 28.35 -16.80 -22.41
C ARG A 11 27.80 -15.47 -22.92
N ARG A 12 26.99 -14.77 -22.12
CA ARG A 12 26.45 -13.44 -22.46
C ARG A 12 26.72 -12.42 -21.35
N ASN A 13 26.67 -11.14 -21.70
CA ASN A 13 26.74 -10.04 -20.73
C ASN A 13 25.71 -10.27 -19.61
N ALA A 14 26.13 -10.12 -18.35
CA ALA A 14 25.30 -10.50 -17.21
C ALA A 14 24.05 -9.63 -17.05
N ALA A 15 24.19 -8.30 -17.17
CA ALA A 15 23.07 -7.37 -17.06
C ALA A 15 22.07 -7.57 -18.20
N PHE A 16 22.57 -7.66 -19.43
CA PHE A 16 21.72 -7.94 -20.59
C PHE A 16 20.99 -9.29 -20.44
N LEU A 17 21.67 -10.33 -19.96
CA LEU A 17 21.04 -11.63 -19.76
C LEU A 17 19.93 -11.54 -18.72
N VAL A 18 20.18 -10.97 -17.53
CA VAL A 18 19.14 -10.83 -16.50
C VAL A 18 17.99 -9.96 -16.99
N ALA A 19 18.27 -8.77 -17.52
CA ALA A 19 17.25 -7.85 -18.02
C ALA A 19 16.41 -8.49 -19.14
N SER A 20 17.03 -9.09 -20.15
CA SER A 20 16.27 -9.72 -21.26
C SER A 20 15.44 -10.92 -20.82
N ARG A 21 15.88 -11.65 -19.79
CA ARG A 21 15.14 -12.78 -19.23
C ARG A 21 13.99 -12.32 -18.34
N PHE A 22 14.25 -11.32 -17.50
CA PHE A 22 13.24 -10.66 -16.68
C PHE A 22 12.16 -10.03 -17.56
N MET A 23 12.52 -9.23 -18.56
CA MET A 23 11.57 -8.59 -19.48
C MET A 23 10.67 -9.58 -20.21
N ARG A 24 11.22 -10.70 -20.69
CA ARG A 24 10.40 -11.75 -21.31
C ARG A 24 9.41 -12.34 -20.32
N LEU A 25 9.87 -12.64 -19.12
CA LEU A 25 9.02 -13.20 -18.08
C LEU A 25 7.94 -12.20 -17.65
N TYR A 26 8.32 -10.94 -17.46
CA TYR A 26 7.44 -9.83 -17.09
C TYR A 26 6.33 -9.60 -18.13
N ILE A 27 6.68 -9.51 -19.41
CA ILE A 27 5.70 -9.29 -20.49
C ILE A 27 4.80 -10.52 -20.67
N THR A 28 5.36 -11.73 -20.71
CA THR A 28 4.56 -12.94 -20.91
C THR A 28 3.60 -13.16 -19.75
N PHE A 29 4.09 -13.04 -18.51
CA PHE A 29 3.26 -13.25 -17.34
C PHE A 29 2.32 -12.07 -17.06
N GLY A 30 2.70 -10.84 -17.41
CA GLY A 30 1.81 -9.68 -17.41
C GLY A 30 0.62 -9.84 -18.36
N LEU A 31 0.87 -10.39 -19.56
CA LEU A 31 -0.20 -10.74 -20.49
C LEU A 31 -1.14 -11.82 -19.93
N ILE A 32 -0.57 -12.89 -19.35
CA ILE A 32 -1.36 -13.95 -18.72
C ILE A 32 -2.18 -13.41 -17.55
N LEU A 33 -1.56 -12.62 -16.67
CA LEU A 33 -2.22 -11.98 -15.54
C LEU A 33 -3.38 -11.11 -16.04
N ARG A 34 -3.19 -10.30 -17.07
CA ARG A 34 -4.25 -9.48 -17.66
C ARG A 34 -5.43 -10.29 -18.16
N ILE A 35 -5.16 -11.44 -18.80
CA ILE A 35 -6.21 -12.38 -19.22
C ILE A 35 -6.95 -12.92 -17.98
N ILE A 36 -6.23 -13.32 -16.93
CA ILE A 36 -6.82 -13.80 -15.68
C ILE A 36 -7.69 -12.71 -15.04
N LEU A 37 -7.20 -11.47 -14.94
CA LEU A 37 -7.93 -10.33 -14.37
C LEU A 37 -9.24 -10.08 -15.11
N MET A 38 -9.19 -10.10 -16.44
CA MET A 38 -10.36 -9.95 -17.32
C MET A 38 -11.41 -11.05 -17.08
N TYR A 39 -11.00 -12.32 -16.95
CA TYR A 39 -11.92 -13.40 -16.59
C TYR A 39 -12.47 -13.32 -15.17
N SER A 40 -11.73 -12.68 -14.29
CA SER A 40 -12.08 -12.54 -12.87
C SER A 40 -12.88 -11.28 -12.56
N THR A 41 -13.25 -10.51 -13.60
CA THR A 41 -14.10 -9.32 -13.49
C THR A 41 -15.55 -9.74 -13.21
N PRO A 42 -16.34 -8.99 -12.42
CA PRO A 42 -17.74 -9.32 -12.13
C PRO A 42 -18.57 -9.59 -13.39
N THR A 43 -19.49 -10.55 -13.32
CA THR A 43 -20.30 -11.05 -14.47
C THR A 43 -21.20 -10.00 -15.13
N GLN A 44 -21.42 -8.87 -14.46
CA GLN A 44 -22.21 -7.74 -14.97
C GLN A 44 -21.42 -6.89 -16.00
N VAL A 45 -20.11 -7.12 -16.14
CA VAL A 45 -19.24 -6.41 -17.09
C VAL A 45 -19.07 -7.25 -18.34
N SER A 46 -19.44 -6.71 -19.49
CA SER A 46 -19.16 -7.31 -20.79
C SER A 46 -18.02 -6.57 -21.50
N PHE A 47 -17.16 -7.32 -22.17
CA PHE A 47 -16.07 -6.79 -22.97
C PHE A 47 -16.38 -6.98 -24.46
N SER A 48 -16.31 -5.91 -25.24
CA SER A 48 -16.34 -6.03 -26.70
C SER A 48 -15.01 -6.60 -27.21
N ILE A 49 -14.98 -7.08 -28.45
CA ILE A 49 -13.74 -7.53 -29.09
C ILE A 49 -12.71 -6.38 -29.12
N VAL A 50 -13.16 -5.14 -29.32
CA VAL A 50 -12.30 -3.96 -29.31
C VAL A 50 -11.70 -3.74 -27.93
N ASP A 51 -12.49 -3.87 -26.85
CA ASP A 51 -12.02 -3.73 -25.48
C ASP A 51 -10.94 -4.76 -25.13
N VAL A 52 -11.12 -6.01 -25.56
CA VAL A 52 -10.13 -7.08 -25.37
C VAL A 52 -8.83 -6.75 -26.11
N LEU A 53 -8.93 -6.43 -27.41
CA LEU A 53 -7.75 -6.10 -28.22
C LEU A 53 -7.01 -4.88 -27.68
N ARG A 54 -7.75 -3.87 -27.23
CA ARG A 54 -7.21 -2.64 -26.66
C ARG A 54 -6.53 -2.91 -25.32
N SER A 55 -7.19 -3.63 -24.41
CA SER A 55 -6.64 -4.03 -23.12
C SER A 55 -5.32 -4.79 -23.28
N LEU A 56 -5.28 -5.77 -24.19
CA LEU A 56 -4.06 -6.56 -24.44
C LEU A 56 -2.97 -5.74 -25.13
N GLY A 57 -3.32 -4.91 -26.12
CA GLY A 57 -2.38 -4.11 -26.90
C GLY A 57 -1.74 -2.98 -26.11
N ILE A 58 -2.55 -2.09 -25.54
CA ILE A 58 -2.06 -0.98 -24.70
C ILE A 58 -1.41 -1.54 -23.43
N GLY A 59 -2.02 -2.59 -22.85
CA GLY A 59 -1.45 -3.29 -21.70
C GLY A 59 -0.03 -3.82 -21.94
N LEU A 60 0.23 -4.38 -23.12
CA LEU A 60 1.57 -4.84 -23.49
C LEU A 60 2.57 -3.68 -23.61
N LEU A 61 2.15 -2.53 -24.14
CA LEU A 61 2.98 -1.32 -24.19
C LEU A 61 3.28 -0.79 -22.79
N SER A 62 2.28 -0.76 -21.91
CA SER A 62 2.42 -0.37 -20.51
C SER A 62 3.41 -1.29 -19.77
N ASP A 63 3.24 -2.61 -19.93
CA ASP A 63 4.16 -3.61 -19.34
C ASP A 63 5.58 -3.48 -19.88
N PHE A 64 5.75 -3.15 -21.16
CA PHE A 64 7.06 -2.91 -21.75
C PHE A 64 7.73 -1.66 -21.16
N GLY A 65 6.99 -0.56 -21.06
CA GLY A 65 7.46 0.70 -20.45
C GLY A 65 7.88 0.50 -19.01
N VAL A 66 6.96 0.03 -18.16
CA VAL A 66 7.22 -0.18 -16.73
C VAL A 66 8.28 -1.25 -16.50
N GLY A 67 8.19 -2.39 -17.20
CA GLY A 67 9.17 -3.47 -17.08
C GLY A 67 10.59 -3.00 -17.38
N THR A 68 10.76 -2.14 -18.39
CA THR A 68 12.07 -1.56 -18.74
C THR A 68 12.61 -0.69 -17.61
N LEU A 69 11.77 0.17 -17.03
CA LEU A 69 12.13 1.01 -15.88
C LEU A 69 12.51 0.18 -14.65
N LEU A 70 11.82 -0.95 -14.42
CA LEU A 70 12.17 -1.88 -13.34
C LEU A 70 13.57 -2.50 -13.48
N THR A 71 14.20 -2.44 -14.66
CA THR A 71 15.58 -2.92 -14.84
C THR A 71 16.65 -1.95 -14.36
N ILE A 72 16.31 -0.72 -13.97
CA ILE A 72 17.28 0.32 -13.54
C ILE A 72 18.23 -0.17 -12.44
N PRO A 73 17.75 -0.83 -11.36
CA PRO A 73 18.65 -1.36 -10.33
C PRO A 73 19.64 -2.42 -10.85
N ILE A 74 19.26 -3.25 -11.83
CA ILE A 74 20.19 -4.21 -12.47
C ILE A 74 21.29 -3.46 -13.21
N PHE A 75 20.94 -2.37 -13.90
CA PHE A 75 21.92 -1.54 -14.60
C PHE A 75 22.89 -0.85 -13.62
N VAL A 76 22.38 -0.29 -12.53
CA VAL A 76 23.23 0.29 -11.47
C VAL A 76 24.18 -0.76 -10.88
N LEU A 77 23.68 -1.97 -10.62
CA LEU A 77 24.48 -3.09 -10.15
C LEU A 77 25.56 -3.48 -11.15
N TYR A 78 25.25 -3.46 -12.45
CA TYR A 78 26.18 -3.76 -13.53
C TYR A 78 27.38 -2.81 -13.57
N LEU A 79 27.16 -1.50 -13.34
CA LEU A 79 28.25 -0.53 -13.21
C LEU A 79 29.23 -0.97 -12.12
N GLY A 80 28.72 -1.52 -11.01
CA GLY A 80 29.52 -2.03 -9.89
C GLY A 80 30.28 -3.34 -10.13
N LEU A 81 30.11 -4.04 -11.25
CA LEU A 81 30.74 -5.35 -11.48
C LEU A 81 32.16 -5.29 -12.07
N ASN A 82 32.59 -4.11 -12.55
CA ASN A 82 33.90 -3.98 -13.20
C ASN A 82 35.05 -4.07 -12.18
N GLU A 83 36.22 -4.50 -12.67
CA GLU A 83 37.42 -4.74 -11.87
C GLU A 83 38.29 -3.50 -11.68
N TRP A 84 38.09 -2.46 -12.48
CA TRP A 84 38.91 -1.25 -12.45
C TRP A 84 38.95 -0.58 -11.06
N LYS A 85 37.88 -0.75 -10.28
CA LYS A 85 37.77 -0.29 -8.89
C LYS A 85 38.73 -0.98 -7.91
N TYR A 86 39.36 -2.10 -8.29
CA TYR A 86 40.34 -2.81 -7.46
C TYR A 86 41.80 -2.49 -7.86
N ASN A 87 42.03 -1.52 -8.75
CA ASN A 87 43.37 -0.99 -8.99
C ASN A 87 43.93 -0.43 -7.68
N LYS A 88 45.25 -0.57 -7.42
CA LYS A 88 45.85 -0.20 -6.12
C LYS A 88 45.38 1.18 -5.62
N VAL A 89 45.58 2.24 -6.41
CA VAL A 89 45.21 3.61 -6.02
C VAL A 89 43.69 3.75 -5.80
N VAL A 90 42.90 3.39 -6.82
CA VAL A 90 41.43 3.55 -6.79
C VAL A 90 40.78 2.69 -5.68
N GLY A 91 41.27 1.47 -5.50
CA GLY A 91 40.78 0.53 -4.49
C GLY A 91 41.02 1.02 -3.08
N TYR A 92 42.21 1.54 -2.76
CA TYR A 92 42.47 2.13 -1.45
C TYR A 92 41.68 3.41 -1.19
N ILE A 93 41.44 4.23 -2.22
CA ILE A 93 40.56 5.40 -2.10
C ILE A 93 39.13 4.97 -1.76
N ILE A 94 38.57 4.00 -2.50
CA ILE A 94 37.21 3.51 -2.24
C ILE A 94 37.11 2.87 -0.84
N GLU A 95 38.10 2.06 -0.45
CA GLU A 95 38.19 1.47 0.88
C GLU A 95 38.21 2.55 1.97
N GLY A 96 39.05 3.59 1.80
CA GLY A 96 39.13 4.72 2.73
C GLY A 96 37.81 5.50 2.83
N VAL A 97 37.14 5.77 1.71
CA VAL A 97 35.83 6.42 1.70
C VAL A 97 34.76 5.57 2.39
N LEU A 98 34.75 4.25 2.16
CA LEU A 98 33.84 3.33 2.84
C LEU A 98 34.12 3.25 4.35
N ALA A 99 35.39 3.25 4.74
CA ALA A 99 35.79 3.26 6.15
C ALA A 99 35.37 4.58 6.83
N LEU A 100 35.61 5.73 6.20
CA LEU A 100 35.15 7.03 6.69
C LEU A 100 33.63 7.09 6.78
N GLY A 101 32.90 6.59 5.79
CA GLY A 101 31.45 6.50 5.82
C GLY A 101 30.95 5.63 6.98
N PHE A 102 31.57 4.47 7.20
CA PHE A 102 31.23 3.59 8.31
C PHE A 102 31.53 4.25 9.67
N LEU A 103 32.70 4.88 9.83
CA LEU A 103 33.05 5.64 11.04
C LEU A 103 32.07 6.80 11.28
N TYR A 104 31.67 7.51 10.22
CA TYR A 104 30.64 8.55 10.30
C TYR A 104 29.30 7.98 10.79
N SER A 105 28.90 6.78 10.34
CA SER A 105 27.67 6.13 10.82
C SER A 105 27.69 5.69 12.29
N LEU A 106 28.89 5.54 12.87
CA LEU A 106 29.08 5.28 14.31
C LEU A 106 29.05 6.57 15.14
N TRP A 107 29.23 7.73 14.50
CA TRP A 107 29.27 9.00 15.19
C TRP A 107 27.87 9.42 15.66
N GLN A 108 27.79 9.77 16.94
CA GLN A 108 26.56 10.20 17.62
C GLN A 108 26.00 11.51 17.07
N LYS A 109 26.82 12.33 16.38
CA LYS A 109 26.41 13.57 15.71
C LYS A 109 26.19 13.40 14.20
N SER A 110 26.02 12.16 13.74
CA SER A 110 25.73 11.91 12.32
C SER A 110 24.27 12.25 12.00
N ILE A 111 24.01 12.61 10.74
CA ILE A 111 22.65 12.86 10.26
C ILE A 111 21.72 11.65 10.46
N PHE A 112 22.28 10.43 10.46
CA PHE A 112 21.52 9.21 10.74
C PHE A 112 21.03 9.17 12.18
N HIS A 113 21.86 9.64 13.12
CA HIS A 113 21.50 9.74 14.53
C HIS A 113 20.51 10.87 14.81
N GLU A 114 20.65 11.99 14.12
CA GLU A 114 19.69 13.11 14.18
C GLU A 114 18.31 12.71 13.62
N TYR A 115 18.26 11.87 12.59
CA TYR A 115 17.00 11.35 12.05
C TYR A 115 16.27 10.43 13.06
N GLY A 116 17.02 9.72 13.90
CA GLY A 116 16.47 8.84 14.94
C GLY A 116 15.84 7.54 14.42
N GLY A 117 15.15 6.83 15.32
CA GLY A 117 14.51 5.55 15.02
C GLY A 117 15.49 4.46 14.55
N GLY A 118 15.13 3.75 13.48
CA GLY A 118 15.96 2.68 12.91
C GLY A 118 17.07 3.14 11.95
N ALA A 119 17.08 4.42 11.57
CA ALA A 119 18.02 4.95 10.57
C ALA A 119 19.52 4.75 10.95
N PRO A 120 19.96 4.97 12.21
CA PRO A 120 21.33 4.69 12.61
C PRO A 120 21.72 3.23 12.42
N LEU A 121 20.83 2.31 12.81
CA LEU A 121 21.07 0.87 12.70
C LEU A 121 21.21 0.45 11.23
N ILE A 122 20.29 0.91 10.38
CA ILE A 122 20.30 0.63 8.94
C ILE A 122 21.59 1.16 8.30
N ALA A 123 21.98 2.40 8.61
CA ALA A 123 23.19 3.01 8.07
C ALA A 123 24.45 2.21 8.46
N ARG A 124 24.57 1.81 9.72
CA ARG A 124 25.70 0.99 10.22
C ARG A 124 25.76 -0.37 9.55
N LEU A 125 24.63 -1.07 9.45
CA LEU A 125 24.56 -2.38 8.79
C LEU A 125 24.91 -2.28 7.31
N PHE A 126 24.37 -1.30 6.61
CA PHE A 126 24.61 -1.12 5.18
C PHE A 126 26.06 -0.70 4.87
N LEU A 127 26.59 0.31 5.56
CA LEU A 127 27.95 0.81 5.34
C LEU A 127 28.99 -0.20 5.83
N GLY A 128 28.73 -0.87 6.95
CA GLY A 128 29.57 -1.96 7.45
C GLY A 128 29.63 -3.13 6.47
N TRP A 129 28.49 -3.56 5.93
CA TRP A 129 28.45 -4.58 4.87
C TRP A 129 29.19 -4.12 3.61
N LYS A 130 29.02 -2.87 3.17
CA LYS A 130 29.71 -2.34 1.99
C LYS A 130 31.21 -2.31 2.18
N LEU A 131 31.69 -1.85 3.35
CA LEU A 131 33.10 -1.87 3.73
C LEU A 131 33.63 -3.30 3.71
N VAL A 132 33.13 -4.18 4.61
CA VAL A 132 33.64 -5.56 4.76
C VAL A 132 33.60 -6.32 3.45
N SER A 133 32.49 -6.24 2.70
CA SER A 133 32.40 -6.91 1.40
C SER A 133 33.38 -6.35 0.38
N PHE A 134 33.66 -5.05 0.38
CA PHE A 134 34.66 -4.45 -0.50
C PHE A 134 36.08 -4.82 -0.08
N SER A 135 36.43 -4.76 1.22
CA SER A 135 37.71 -5.18 1.77
C SER A 135 38.06 -6.61 1.36
N ILE A 136 37.14 -7.56 1.56
CA ILE A 136 37.33 -8.97 1.17
C ILE A 136 37.66 -9.07 -0.33
N ARG A 137 36.94 -8.34 -1.18
CA ARG A 137 37.17 -8.37 -2.63
C ARG A 137 38.44 -7.63 -3.04
N LEU A 138 38.85 -6.61 -2.30
CA LEU A 138 40.10 -5.88 -2.55
C LEU A 138 41.31 -6.78 -2.24
N PHE A 139 41.35 -7.37 -1.04
CA PHE A 139 42.49 -8.15 -0.54
C PHE A 139 42.50 -9.63 -0.94
N VAL A 140 41.34 -10.20 -1.33
CA VAL A 140 41.23 -11.62 -1.73
C VAL A 140 40.73 -11.73 -3.19
N PRO A 141 41.59 -11.55 -4.21
CA PRO A 141 41.16 -11.57 -5.62
C PRO A 141 40.45 -12.87 -6.05
N LYS A 142 40.81 -14.01 -5.44
CA LYS A 142 40.22 -15.32 -5.73
C LYS A 142 38.71 -15.36 -5.49
N CYS A 143 38.17 -14.57 -4.56
CA CYS A 143 36.73 -14.57 -4.27
C CYS A 143 35.91 -13.75 -5.29
N ARG A 144 36.53 -12.83 -6.05
CA ARG A 144 35.83 -11.85 -6.90
C ARG A 144 34.90 -12.49 -7.92
N MET A 145 35.33 -13.59 -8.53
CA MET A 145 34.53 -14.31 -9.52
C MET A 145 33.32 -15.02 -8.91
N ALA A 146 33.51 -15.72 -7.80
CA ALA A 146 32.42 -16.35 -7.06
C ALA A 146 31.43 -15.29 -6.57
N TRP A 147 31.94 -14.19 -6.01
CA TRP A 147 31.12 -13.08 -5.50
C TRP A 147 30.25 -12.46 -6.59
N ARG A 148 30.81 -12.13 -7.75
CA ARG A 148 30.04 -11.59 -8.89
C ARG A 148 28.98 -12.57 -9.36
N ARG A 149 29.30 -13.87 -9.41
CA ARG A 149 28.37 -14.90 -9.82
C ARG A 149 27.20 -15.02 -8.84
N ILE A 150 27.48 -15.12 -7.54
CA ILE A 150 26.48 -15.16 -6.48
C ILE A 150 25.61 -13.91 -6.55
N THR A 151 26.23 -12.72 -6.57
CA THR A 151 25.51 -11.44 -6.67
C THR A 151 24.54 -11.44 -7.85
N MET A 152 24.99 -11.81 -9.05
CA MET A 152 24.11 -11.80 -10.23
C MET A 152 22.98 -12.83 -10.16
N TYR A 153 23.23 -14.03 -9.64
CA TYR A 153 22.16 -15.03 -9.49
C TYR A 153 21.19 -14.66 -8.37
N SER A 154 21.68 -14.12 -7.25
CA SER A 154 20.85 -13.63 -6.15
C SER A 154 19.99 -12.45 -6.59
N THR A 155 20.56 -11.46 -7.31
CA THR A 155 19.78 -10.34 -7.86
C THR A 155 18.71 -10.86 -8.82
N TRP A 156 19.04 -11.79 -9.71
CA TRP A 156 18.05 -12.37 -10.61
C TRP A 156 16.95 -13.13 -9.84
N ALA A 157 17.31 -13.86 -8.78
CA ALA A 157 16.34 -14.53 -7.92
C ALA A 157 15.41 -13.56 -7.23
N VAL A 158 15.94 -12.50 -6.62
CA VAL A 158 15.14 -11.46 -5.97
C VAL A 158 14.16 -10.83 -6.97
N TYR A 159 14.61 -10.51 -8.19
CA TYR A 159 13.74 -9.96 -9.23
C TYR A 159 12.59 -10.88 -9.60
N VAL A 160 12.86 -12.18 -9.80
CA VAL A 160 11.82 -13.16 -10.14
C VAL A 160 10.88 -13.38 -8.96
N LEU A 161 11.41 -13.50 -7.75
CA LEU A 161 10.63 -13.71 -6.54
C LEU A 161 9.69 -12.53 -6.27
N LEU A 162 10.22 -11.30 -6.28
CA LEU A 162 9.43 -10.09 -6.10
C LEU A 162 8.38 -9.95 -7.19
N PHE A 163 8.72 -10.23 -8.45
CA PHE A 163 7.75 -10.21 -9.52
C PHE A 163 6.60 -11.20 -9.29
N LEU A 164 6.90 -12.46 -8.97
CA LEU A 164 5.88 -13.47 -8.70
C LEU A 164 5.00 -13.07 -7.51
N PHE A 165 5.61 -12.54 -6.44
CA PHE A 165 4.90 -12.09 -5.25
C PHE A 165 3.99 -10.90 -5.54
N VAL A 166 4.50 -9.88 -6.22
CA VAL A 166 3.73 -8.67 -6.59
C VAL A 166 2.59 -9.02 -7.54
N SER A 167 2.80 -9.90 -8.52
CA SER A 167 1.74 -10.34 -9.43
C SER A 167 0.68 -11.21 -8.74
N ALA A 168 1.07 -12.07 -7.80
CA ALA A 168 0.10 -12.82 -6.99
C ALA A 168 -0.73 -11.88 -6.10
N GLY A 169 -0.08 -10.91 -5.45
CA GLY A 169 -0.77 -9.87 -4.68
C GLY A 169 -1.74 -9.06 -5.54
N GLU A 170 -1.39 -8.80 -6.81
CA GLU A 170 -2.23 -8.00 -7.71
C GLU A 170 -3.53 -8.75 -8.05
N TYR A 171 -3.47 -10.07 -8.17
CA TYR A 171 -4.66 -10.89 -8.35
C TYR A 171 -5.60 -10.83 -7.14
N PHE A 172 -5.09 -10.99 -5.92
CA PHE A 172 -5.92 -10.88 -4.71
C PHE A 172 -6.47 -9.47 -4.52
N PHE A 173 -5.65 -8.45 -4.79
CA PHE A 173 -6.07 -7.06 -4.75
C PHE A 173 -7.18 -6.76 -5.76
N TRP A 174 -7.10 -7.34 -6.97
CA TRP A 174 -8.16 -7.23 -7.97
C TRP A 174 -9.45 -7.91 -7.55
N GLN A 175 -9.38 -9.09 -6.92
CA GLN A 175 -10.55 -9.78 -6.40
C GLN A 175 -11.27 -8.96 -5.34
N GLU A 176 -10.51 -8.29 -4.47
CA GLU A 176 -11.06 -7.48 -3.38
C GLU A 176 -11.63 -6.14 -3.86
N PHE A 177 -10.88 -5.42 -4.70
CA PHE A 177 -11.19 -4.02 -5.02
C PHE A 177 -11.66 -3.78 -6.46
N GLY A 178 -11.59 -4.79 -7.34
CA GLY A 178 -11.98 -4.66 -8.76
C GLY A 178 -11.10 -3.71 -9.58
N VAL A 179 -9.94 -3.32 -9.05
CA VAL A 179 -9.00 -2.35 -9.66
C VAL A 179 -7.56 -2.82 -9.49
N ARG A 180 -6.64 -2.32 -10.33
CA ARG A 180 -5.19 -2.55 -10.12
C ARG A 180 -4.68 -1.72 -8.94
N TYR A 181 -3.44 -2.00 -8.51
CA TYR A 181 -2.82 -1.25 -7.41
C TYR A 181 -2.93 0.26 -7.60
N ASN A 182 -3.35 0.94 -6.54
CA ASN A 182 -3.57 2.38 -6.48
C ASN A 182 -3.22 2.90 -5.07
N PHE A 183 -3.74 4.07 -4.68
CA PHE A 183 -3.48 4.65 -3.36
C PHE A 183 -3.87 3.74 -2.18
N ILE A 184 -4.85 2.84 -2.36
CA ILE A 184 -5.26 1.87 -1.32
C ILE A 184 -4.09 0.92 -1.01
N ALA A 185 -3.37 0.46 -2.03
CA ALA A 185 -2.19 -0.40 -1.85
C ALA A 185 -1.04 0.34 -1.14
N VAL A 186 -0.93 1.66 -1.34
CA VAL A 186 0.07 2.50 -0.65
C VAL A 186 -0.30 2.68 0.83
N ASP A 187 -1.56 2.99 1.11
CA ASP A 187 -2.06 3.15 2.48
C ASP A 187 -1.86 1.89 3.32
N TYR A 188 -2.05 0.73 2.70
CA TYR A 188 -1.84 -0.56 3.37
C TYR A 188 -0.36 -0.83 3.71
N LEU A 189 0.59 -0.20 3.01
CA LEU A 189 2.00 -0.22 3.39
C LEU A 189 2.35 0.80 4.46
N VAL A 190 1.47 1.75 4.79
CA VAL A 190 1.66 2.62 5.97
C VAL A 190 1.33 1.81 7.23
N TYR A 191 0.21 1.07 7.21
CA TYR A 191 -0.23 0.21 8.31
C TYR A 191 0.29 -1.23 8.18
N THR A 192 1.61 -1.36 8.02
CA THR A 192 2.23 -2.67 7.70
C THR A 192 1.95 -3.76 8.71
N HIS A 193 1.86 -3.45 10.00
CA HIS A 193 1.71 -4.46 11.04
C HIS A 193 0.33 -5.13 10.95
N GLU A 194 -0.73 -4.31 10.91
CA GLU A 194 -2.11 -4.77 10.84
C GLU A 194 -2.38 -5.47 9.51
N VAL A 195 -1.91 -4.90 8.40
CA VAL A 195 -2.12 -5.47 7.07
C VAL A 195 -1.36 -6.78 6.90
N LEU A 196 -0.07 -6.85 7.28
CA LEU A 196 0.69 -8.10 7.18
C LEU A 196 0.13 -9.17 8.12
N GLY A 197 -0.26 -8.81 9.34
CA GLY A 197 -0.90 -9.72 10.26
C GLY A 197 -2.22 -10.26 9.70
N ASN A 198 -3.08 -9.38 9.16
CA ASN A 198 -4.33 -9.79 8.53
C ASN A 198 -4.10 -10.72 7.33
N ILE A 199 -3.12 -10.43 6.48
CA ILE A 199 -2.77 -11.29 5.34
C ILE A 199 -2.25 -12.65 5.84
N MET A 200 -1.46 -12.69 6.91
CA MET A 200 -0.95 -13.93 7.49
C MET A 200 -2.03 -14.77 8.20
N GLU A 201 -3.02 -14.12 8.82
CA GLU A 201 -4.16 -14.79 9.47
C GLU A 201 -5.20 -15.26 8.44
N SER A 202 -5.43 -14.47 7.38
CA SER A 202 -6.46 -14.74 6.37
C SER A 202 -6.01 -15.72 5.28
N TYR A 203 -4.71 -15.75 4.95
CA TYR A 203 -4.19 -16.56 3.86
C TYR A 203 -3.07 -17.50 4.31
N SER A 204 -2.97 -18.65 3.64
CA SER A 204 -1.85 -19.58 3.80
C SER A 204 -0.58 -19.06 3.11
N ILE A 205 -0.01 -17.97 3.65
CA ILE A 205 1.13 -17.25 3.07
C ILE A 205 2.40 -18.10 3.04
N VAL A 206 2.64 -18.92 4.06
CA VAL A 206 3.85 -19.76 4.13
C VAL A 206 3.94 -20.72 2.92
N PRO A 207 2.91 -21.52 2.59
CA PRO A 207 2.88 -22.29 1.35
C PRO A 207 3.07 -21.46 0.07
N LEU A 208 2.44 -20.28 -0.02
CA LEU A 208 2.55 -19.42 -1.19
C LEU A 208 3.97 -18.90 -1.41
N ILE A 209 4.65 -18.46 -0.34
CA ILE A 209 6.04 -18.02 -0.39
C ILE A 209 6.96 -19.18 -0.75
N LEU A 210 6.76 -20.37 -0.17
CA LEU A 210 7.53 -21.57 -0.50
C LEU A 210 7.37 -21.94 -1.98
N LEU A 211 6.14 -21.88 -2.51
CA LEU A 211 5.86 -22.12 -3.92
C LEU A 211 6.56 -21.08 -4.81
N ALA A 212 6.53 -19.80 -4.44
CA ALA A 212 7.20 -18.72 -5.17
C ALA A 212 8.74 -18.90 -5.16
N ILE A 213 9.32 -19.36 -4.04
CA ILE A 213 10.75 -19.69 -3.94
C ILE A 213 11.08 -20.89 -4.85
N ILE A 214 10.31 -21.98 -4.80
CA ILE A 214 10.51 -23.15 -5.65
C ILE A 214 10.41 -22.76 -7.14
N ALA A 215 9.39 -22.00 -7.51
CA ALA A 215 9.21 -21.48 -8.86
C ALA A 215 10.40 -20.61 -9.28
N THR A 216 10.86 -19.71 -8.42
CA THR A 216 12.03 -18.86 -8.67
C THR A 216 13.28 -19.70 -8.95
N VAL A 217 13.56 -20.71 -8.12
CA VAL A 217 14.70 -21.62 -8.32
C VAL A 217 14.55 -22.39 -9.63
N ALA A 218 13.37 -22.96 -9.91
CA ALA A 218 13.10 -23.70 -11.14
C ALA A 218 13.31 -22.83 -12.39
N ILE A 219 12.82 -21.58 -12.37
CA ILE A 219 12.98 -20.60 -13.44
C ILE A 219 14.46 -20.29 -13.65
N ILE A 220 15.21 -19.96 -12.60
CA ILE A 220 16.65 -19.62 -12.72
C ILE A 220 17.45 -20.81 -13.24
N VAL A 221 17.20 -22.01 -12.70
CA VAL A 221 17.87 -23.24 -13.15
C VAL A 221 17.58 -23.46 -14.63
N TRP A 222 16.31 -23.44 -15.04
CA TRP A 222 15.89 -23.63 -16.43
C TRP A 222 16.53 -22.59 -17.36
N GLN A 223 16.46 -21.30 -17.01
CA GLN A 223 16.98 -20.21 -17.84
C GLN A 223 18.51 -20.18 -17.93
N SER A 224 19.21 -20.75 -16.93
CA SER A 224 20.67 -20.80 -16.86
C SER A 224 21.30 -22.08 -17.44
N ARG A 225 20.52 -23.11 -17.79
CA ARG A 225 21.05 -24.39 -18.33
C ARG A 225 21.94 -24.20 -19.57
N ARG A 226 21.58 -23.27 -20.48
CA ARG A 226 22.29 -23.05 -21.76
C ARG A 226 23.04 -21.71 -21.84
N ARG A 227 22.76 -20.77 -20.94
CA ARG A 227 23.32 -19.41 -20.96
C ARG A 227 23.94 -19.09 -19.61
N ARG A 228 25.23 -18.76 -19.62
CA ARG A 228 25.99 -18.39 -18.41
C ARG A 228 26.47 -16.95 -18.50
N PHE A 229 26.77 -16.36 -17.35
CA PHE A 229 27.25 -15.00 -17.27
C PHE A 229 28.70 -14.89 -17.77
N LYS A 230 28.96 -13.90 -18.62
CA LYS A 230 30.29 -13.34 -18.86
C LYS A 230 30.52 -12.28 -17.77
N LEU A 231 31.43 -12.55 -16.84
CA LEU A 231 31.70 -11.70 -15.66
C LEU A 231 33.08 -11.03 -15.69
N GLU A 232 33.86 -11.29 -16.72
CA GLU A 232 35.22 -10.77 -16.89
C GLU A 232 35.26 -9.81 -18.08
N LYS A 233 36.13 -8.79 -17.97
CA LYS A 233 36.36 -7.78 -19.02
C LYS A 233 35.03 -7.24 -19.58
N LEU A 234 34.19 -6.72 -18.68
CA LEU A 234 32.80 -6.35 -18.97
C LEU A 234 32.70 -5.14 -19.91
N TYR A 235 33.43 -4.06 -19.60
CA TYR A 235 33.42 -2.84 -20.39
C TYR A 235 34.72 -2.02 -20.24
N THR A 236 35.08 -1.30 -21.29
CA THR A 236 36.06 -0.20 -21.27
C THR A 236 35.34 1.13 -20.96
N PRO A 237 36.01 2.21 -20.55
CA PRO A 237 35.35 3.49 -20.26
C PRO A 237 34.52 4.04 -21.44
N LYS A 238 35.04 3.94 -22.67
CA LYS A 238 34.29 4.32 -23.88
C LYS A 238 33.04 3.47 -24.06
N LEU A 239 33.17 2.15 -23.91
CA LEU A 239 32.04 1.24 -24.04
C LEU A 239 31.02 1.44 -22.91
N LEU A 240 31.46 1.82 -21.71
CA LEU A 240 30.59 2.16 -20.58
C LEU A 240 29.71 3.36 -20.92
N LEU A 241 30.31 4.45 -21.40
CA LEU A 241 29.58 5.66 -21.79
C LEU A 241 28.53 5.35 -22.85
N VAL A 242 28.88 4.54 -23.86
CA VAL A 242 27.92 4.09 -24.88
C VAL A 242 26.77 3.29 -24.27
N HIS A 243 27.05 2.34 -23.37
CA HIS A 243 25.98 1.58 -22.70
C HIS A 243 25.12 2.45 -21.80
N ILE A 244 25.70 3.42 -21.08
CA ILE A 244 24.95 4.40 -20.27
C ILE A 244 24.04 5.23 -21.16
N ALA A 245 24.55 5.78 -22.26
CA ALA A 245 23.75 6.57 -23.18
C ALA A 245 22.59 5.77 -23.77
N ILE A 246 22.85 4.57 -24.29
CA ILE A 246 21.81 3.68 -24.84
C ILE A 246 20.77 3.35 -23.77
N TYR A 247 21.22 3.00 -22.56
CA TYR A 247 20.33 2.62 -21.48
C TYR A 247 19.48 3.80 -20.99
N ALA A 248 20.07 4.98 -20.83
CA ALA A 248 19.38 6.21 -20.48
C ALA A 248 18.32 6.57 -21.53
N THR A 249 18.66 6.54 -22.83
CA THR A 249 17.69 6.76 -23.91
C THR A 249 16.56 5.73 -23.87
N THR A 250 16.89 4.46 -23.62
CA THR A 250 15.88 3.39 -23.50
C THR A 250 14.94 3.64 -22.33
N CYS A 251 15.47 4.05 -21.16
CA CYS A 251 14.66 4.40 -20.00
C CYS A 251 13.80 5.65 -20.23
N LEU A 252 14.31 6.67 -20.92
CA LEU A 252 13.54 7.86 -21.27
C LEU A 252 12.37 7.52 -22.20
N LEU A 253 12.61 6.70 -23.23
CA LEU A 253 11.55 6.21 -24.12
C LEU A 253 10.54 5.36 -23.35
N ALA A 254 11.00 4.46 -22.47
CA ALA A 254 10.14 3.63 -21.65
C ALA A 254 9.28 4.45 -20.67
N PHE A 255 9.83 5.52 -20.11
CA PHE A 255 9.09 6.49 -19.29
C PHE A 255 8.02 7.21 -20.11
N GLY A 256 8.35 7.65 -21.32
CA GLY A 256 7.38 8.24 -22.25
C GLY A 256 6.23 7.27 -22.60
N ILE A 257 6.56 6.00 -22.87
CA ILE A 257 5.55 4.96 -23.13
C ILE A 257 4.67 4.74 -21.91
N ALA A 258 5.26 4.53 -20.72
CA ALA A 258 4.50 4.28 -19.50
C ALA A 258 3.55 5.46 -19.19
N SER A 259 4.08 6.69 -19.27
CA SER A 259 3.30 7.91 -19.04
C SER A 259 2.17 8.08 -20.05
N PHE A 260 2.45 7.84 -21.35
CA PHE A 260 1.43 7.88 -22.40
C PHE A 260 0.33 6.86 -22.15
N THR A 261 0.68 5.59 -21.92
CA THR A 261 -0.32 4.54 -21.68
C THR A 261 -1.15 4.78 -20.43
N GLN A 262 -0.59 5.41 -19.40
CA GLN A 262 -1.32 5.75 -18.18
C GLN A 262 -2.29 6.92 -18.38
N SER A 263 -1.99 7.84 -19.30
CA SER A 263 -2.86 8.96 -19.65
C SER A 263 -4.05 8.59 -20.54
N LEU A 264 -4.08 7.36 -21.05
CA LEU A 264 -5.18 6.89 -21.90
C LEU A 264 -6.39 6.55 -21.03
N GLU A 265 -7.55 7.03 -21.49
CA GLU A 265 -8.83 6.72 -20.88
C GLU A 265 -9.69 5.91 -21.86
N SER A 266 -10.50 5.03 -21.27
CA SER A 266 -11.56 4.27 -21.96
C SER A 266 -12.90 4.59 -21.31
N SER A 267 -13.99 4.45 -22.07
CA SER A 267 -15.35 4.60 -21.55
C SER A 267 -15.69 3.54 -20.50
N ASN A 268 -15.03 2.38 -20.55
CA ASN A 268 -15.15 1.32 -19.56
C ASN A 268 -13.97 1.38 -18.58
N GLN A 269 -14.26 1.61 -17.30
CA GLN A 269 -13.24 1.70 -16.25
C GLN A 269 -12.44 0.41 -16.08
N TYR A 270 -13.04 -0.77 -16.24
CA TYR A 270 -12.30 -2.04 -16.19
C TYR A 270 -11.31 -2.17 -17.33
N VAL A 271 -11.65 -1.66 -18.52
CA VAL A 271 -10.75 -1.61 -19.67
C VAL A 271 -9.58 -0.68 -19.37
N SER A 272 -9.84 0.53 -18.85
CA SER A 272 -8.79 1.44 -18.40
C SER A 272 -7.86 0.79 -17.37
N GLN A 273 -8.41 0.04 -16.41
CA GLN A 273 -7.60 -0.68 -15.41
C GLN A 273 -6.76 -1.80 -16.03
N LEU A 274 -7.31 -2.58 -16.98
CA LEU A 274 -6.60 -3.65 -17.66
C LEU A 274 -5.49 -3.11 -18.58
N GLU A 275 -5.65 -1.94 -19.18
CA GLU A 275 -4.64 -1.26 -20.00
C GLU A 275 -3.40 -0.82 -19.20
N GLN A 276 -3.56 -0.57 -17.91
CA GLN A 276 -2.50 -0.07 -17.05
C GLN A 276 -1.62 -1.20 -16.49
N ASN A 277 -0.53 -0.82 -15.81
CA ASN A 277 0.39 -1.75 -15.15
C ASN A 277 0.38 -1.52 -13.63
N GLY A 278 0.07 -2.55 -12.84
CA GLY A 278 -0.07 -2.42 -11.38
C GLY A 278 1.19 -1.89 -10.68
N ALA A 279 2.39 -2.36 -11.06
CA ALA A 279 3.63 -1.86 -10.46
C ALA A 279 3.89 -0.38 -10.81
N GLY A 280 3.55 0.04 -12.03
CA GLY A 280 3.63 1.45 -12.44
C GLY A 280 2.63 2.32 -11.68
N ASN A 281 1.38 1.88 -11.61
CA ASN A 281 0.33 2.58 -10.88
C ASN A 281 0.64 2.74 -9.39
N PHE A 282 1.20 1.71 -8.77
CA PHE A 282 1.65 1.76 -7.39
C PHE A 282 2.68 2.87 -7.17
N VAL A 283 3.70 2.97 -8.05
CA VAL A 283 4.72 4.02 -7.96
C VAL A 283 4.10 5.40 -8.14
N VAL A 284 3.18 5.57 -9.09
CA VAL A 284 2.52 6.86 -9.31
C VAL A 284 1.63 7.24 -8.14
N ALA A 285 0.84 6.29 -7.61
CA ALA A 285 0.01 6.51 -6.43
C ALA A 285 0.86 6.95 -5.24
N PHE A 286 1.99 6.29 -4.99
CA PHE A 286 2.90 6.63 -3.89
C PHE A 286 3.33 8.10 -3.90
N PHE A 287 3.50 8.71 -5.08
CA PHE A 287 3.83 10.13 -5.21
C PHE A 287 2.61 11.06 -5.29
N ASN A 288 1.49 10.58 -5.83
CA ASN A 288 0.31 11.38 -6.19
C ASN A 288 -0.96 10.92 -5.44
N ASN A 289 -0.93 10.87 -4.10
CA ASN A 289 -2.05 10.45 -3.25
C ASN A 289 -3.20 11.49 -3.14
N LYS A 290 -3.67 12.06 -4.25
CA LYS A 290 -4.86 12.92 -4.27
C LYS A 290 -5.78 12.57 -5.43
N LEU A 291 -7.07 12.38 -5.14
CA LEU A 291 -8.10 12.27 -6.17
C LEU A 291 -8.32 13.65 -6.80
N GLU A 292 -8.14 13.76 -8.11
CA GLU A 292 -8.46 14.96 -8.88
C GLU A 292 -9.98 15.05 -9.11
N TYR A 293 -10.72 15.56 -8.12
CA TYR A 293 -12.19 15.57 -8.10
C TYR A 293 -12.81 16.18 -9.36
N ASP A 294 -12.22 17.25 -9.89
CA ASP A 294 -12.65 17.94 -11.11
C ASP A 294 -12.51 17.12 -12.41
N LYS A 295 -11.69 16.05 -12.40
CA LYS A 295 -11.65 15.07 -13.50
C LYS A 295 -12.78 14.05 -13.44
N PHE A 296 -13.26 13.73 -12.25
CA PHE A 296 -14.26 12.68 -12.05
C PHE A 296 -15.70 13.21 -11.96
N TYR A 297 -15.87 14.51 -11.70
CA TYR A 297 -17.19 15.11 -11.50
C TYR A 297 -17.37 16.38 -12.34
N PRO A 298 -18.51 16.53 -13.04
CA PRO A 298 -18.89 17.80 -13.64
C PRO A 298 -18.95 18.90 -12.57
N MET A 299 -18.29 20.02 -12.86
CA MET A 299 -18.19 21.13 -11.93
C MET A 299 -19.32 22.14 -12.16
N MET A 300 -19.92 22.60 -11.06
CA MET A 300 -20.86 23.71 -11.02
C MET A 300 -20.13 24.99 -10.58
N ASP A 301 -20.66 26.17 -10.94
CA ASP A 301 -20.14 27.42 -10.39
C ASP A 301 -20.15 27.39 -8.85
N LYS A 302 -19.10 27.93 -8.23
CA LYS A 302 -18.91 27.87 -6.78
C LYS A 302 -20.05 28.56 -6.02
N ASN A 303 -20.53 29.69 -6.50
CA ASN A 303 -21.59 30.43 -5.81
C ASN A 303 -22.93 29.72 -5.97
N GLU A 304 -23.20 29.17 -7.15
CA GLU A 304 -24.37 28.33 -7.40
C GLU A 304 -24.37 27.09 -6.49
N CYS A 305 -23.21 26.42 -6.35
CA CYS A 305 -23.05 25.27 -5.46
C CYS A 305 -23.33 25.64 -3.99
N ILE A 306 -22.76 26.74 -3.49
CA ILE A 306 -22.99 27.20 -2.11
C ILE A 306 -24.47 27.54 -1.88
N ASN A 307 -25.11 28.22 -2.83
CA ASN A 307 -26.53 28.58 -2.73
C ASN A 307 -27.42 27.32 -2.72
N SER A 308 -27.15 26.38 -3.62
CA SER A 308 -27.86 25.10 -3.68
C SER A 308 -27.70 24.30 -2.38
N TYR A 309 -26.46 24.20 -1.86
CA TYR A 309 -26.20 23.54 -0.59
C TYR A 309 -26.95 24.18 0.58
N ASN A 310 -26.88 25.51 0.72
CA ASN A 310 -27.58 26.22 1.79
C ASN A 310 -29.10 26.01 1.73
N GLN A 311 -29.67 25.99 0.51
CA GLN A 311 -31.10 25.74 0.31
C GLN A 311 -31.48 24.30 0.67
N LEU A 312 -30.73 23.30 0.18
CA LEU A 312 -30.99 21.88 0.43
C LEU A 312 -30.82 21.51 1.91
N ALA A 313 -29.76 22.02 2.55
CA ALA A 313 -29.50 21.82 3.96
C ALA A 313 -30.41 22.67 4.87
N LYS A 314 -31.18 23.61 4.30
CA LYS A 314 -32.08 24.56 4.99
C LYS A 314 -31.31 25.42 6.01
N LEU A 315 -30.17 25.94 5.59
CA LEU A 315 -29.35 26.82 6.41
C LEU A 315 -29.87 28.26 6.36
N ASN A 316 -29.78 28.98 7.48
CA ASN A 316 -30.04 30.40 7.54
C ASN A 316 -28.88 31.21 6.89
N LYS A 317 -29.03 32.54 6.83
CA LYS A 317 -28.01 33.42 6.21
C LYS A 317 -26.65 33.36 6.89
N GLN A 318 -26.59 32.89 8.12
CA GLN A 318 -25.37 32.72 8.91
C GLN A 318 -24.79 31.30 8.78
N GLY A 319 -25.43 30.40 8.02
CA GLY A 319 -24.97 29.03 7.78
C GLY A 319 -25.43 28.01 8.83
N TYR A 320 -26.36 28.36 9.72
CA TYR A 320 -26.86 27.46 10.77
C TYR A 320 -28.20 26.84 10.41
N LYS A 321 -28.42 25.61 10.89
CA LYS A 321 -29.72 24.94 10.85
C LYS A 321 -30.34 24.94 12.24
N GLU A 322 -31.51 25.57 12.38
CA GLU A 322 -32.30 25.46 13.61
C GLU A 322 -33.10 24.15 13.58
N LEU A 323 -32.80 23.25 14.52
CA LEU A 323 -33.44 21.93 14.61
C LEU A 323 -34.69 21.94 15.51
N SER A 324 -34.85 22.93 16.39
CA SER A 324 -36.01 23.04 17.29
C SER A 324 -36.64 24.42 17.21
N VAL A 325 -37.94 24.48 16.91
CA VAL A 325 -38.75 25.71 16.85
C VAL A 325 -39.56 25.91 18.16
N GLY A 326 -39.08 25.39 19.30
CA GLY A 326 -39.84 25.42 20.56
C GLY A 326 -38.98 25.51 21.82
N ASN A 327 -39.60 25.96 22.92
CA ASN A 327 -39.02 26.17 24.27
C ASN A 327 -38.60 24.87 25.01
N ASN A 328 -38.33 23.77 24.30
CA ASN A 328 -37.86 22.55 24.94
C ASN A 328 -36.39 22.71 25.28
N LYS A 329 -36.11 22.92 26.58
CA LYS A 329 -34.74 22.86 27.09
C LYS A 329 -34.14 21.49 26.76
N PRO A 330 -32.92 21.42 26.23
CA PRO A 330 -32.28 20.14 25.93
C PRO A 330 -32.17 19.32 27.23
N GLN A 331 -32.64 18.08 27.19
CA GLN A 331 -32.44 17.14 28.29
C GLN A 331 -30.97 16.73 28.33
N ARG A 332 -30.31 16.93 29.47
CA ARG A 332 -28.89 16.62 29.65
C ARG A 332 -28.70 15.15 30.02
N CYS A 333 -28.86 14.27 29.04
CA CYS A 333 -28.69 12.83 29.18
C CYS A 333 -27.26 12.40 28.82
N ASN A 334 -26.80 11.26 29.34
CA ASN A 334 -25.61 10.60 28.82
C ASN A 334 -25.85 10.13 27.38
N ILE A 335 -24.82 10.24 26.53
CA ILE A 335 -24.87 9.85 25.12
C ILE A 335 -23.90 8.69 24.94
N VAL A 336 -24.41 7.53 24.50
CA VAL A 336 -23.60 6.37 24.15
C VAL A 336 -23.88 6.05 22.68
N LEU A 337 -22.86 6.20 21.84
CA LEU A 337 -22.92 5.88 20.42
C LEU A 337 -22.16 4.57 20.18
N ILE A 338 -22.88 3.52 19.80
CA ILE A 338 -22.30 2.22 19.46
C ILE A 338 -22.22 2.14 17.93
N THR A 339 -21.01 2.18 17.39
CA THR A 339 -20.75 1.95 15.96
C THR A 339 -20.45 0.48 15.74
N VAL A 340 -21.23 -0.19 14.90
CA VAL A 340 -21.03 -1.61 14.59
C VAL A 340 -20.31 -1.73 13.27
N GLU A 341 -19.14 -2.39 13.28
CA GLU A 341 -18.31 -2.57 12.09
C GLU A 341 -19.03 -3.46 11.08
N SER A 342 -19.07 -3.01 9.82
CA SER A 342 -19.56 -3.76 8.66
C SER A 342 -20.97 -4.37 8.79
N LEU A 343 -21.86 -3.81 9.62
CA LEU A 343 -23.23 -4.30 9.79
C LEU A 343 -24.21 -3.70 8.75
N SER A 344 -24.36 -4.38 7.60
CA SER A 344 -25.44 -4.12 6.62
C SER A 344 -26.82 -4.51 7.17
N ALA A 345 -27.87 -3.85 6.65
CA ALA A 345 -29.26 -4.25 6.84
C ALA A 345 -29.51 -5.73 6.47
N ASP A 346 -28.76 -6.26 5.49
CA ASP A 346 -28.89 -7.63 5.00
C ASP A 346 -28.59 -8.72 6.04
N PHE A 347 -27.99 -8.37 7.19
CA PHE A 347 -27.73 -9.29 8.30
C PHE A 347 -28.87 -9.35 9.33
N LEU A 348 -29.87 -8.48 9.22
CA LEU A 348 -30.94 -8.35 10.20
C LEU A 348 -32.21 -9.06 9.71
N LYS A 349 -32.86 -9.80 10.62
CA LYS A 349 -34.11 -10.48 10.29
C LYS A 349 -35.22 -9.48 9.99
N HIS A 350 -35.24 -8.33 10.67
CA HIS A 350 -36.17 -7.23 10.40
C HIS A 350 -36.18 -6.79 8.93
N TYR A 351 -35.05 -6.92 8.22
CA TYR A 351 -34.93 -6.58 6.79
C TYR A 351 -34.93 -7.81 5.85
N GLY A 352 -35.31 -8.99 6.36
CA GLY A 352 -35.55 -10.19 5.54
C GLY A 352 -34.44 -11.25 5.59
N ASN A 353 -33.40 -11.06 6.41
CA ASN A 353 -32.40 -12.12 6.62
C ASN A 353 -33.04 -13.35 7.29
N THR A 354 -32.74 -14.56 6.80
CA THR A 354 -33.31 -15.82 7.30
C THR A 354 -32.36 -16.65 8.15
N GLU A 355 -31.09 -16.24 8.27
CA GLU A 355 -30.04 -16.95 8.98
C GLU A 355 -30.05 -16.68 10.50
N ASN A 356 -30.87 -15.72 10.97
CA ASN A 356 -31.01 -15.37 12.38
C ASN A 356 -29.68 -14.97 13.05
N LEU A 357 -28.92 -14.11 12.37
CA LEU A 357 -27.55 -13.71 12.77
C LEU A 357 -27.53 -12.70 13.92
N THR A 358 -28.55 -11.84 14.05
CA THR A 358 -28.57 -10.70 14.97
C THR A 358 -29.78 -10.66 15.92
N PRO A 359 -30.13 -11.79 16.59
CA PRO A 359 -31.39 -11.92 17.33
C PRO A 359 -31.57 -10.90 18.47
N GLN A 360 -30.49 -10.47 19.12
CA GLN A 360 -30.55 -9.46 20.18
C GLN A 360 -30.85 -8.06 19.62
N LEU A 361 -30.27 -7.72 18.46
CA LEU A 361 -30.53 -6.44 17.81
C LEU A 361 -31.96 -6.40 17.26
N ASP A 362 -32.42 -7.48 16.63
CA ASP A 362 -33.80 -7.62 16.18
C ASP A 362 -34.81 -7.46 17.33
N GLN A 363 -34.49 -7.95 18.54
CA GLN A 363 -35.33 -7.73 19.72
C GLN A 363 -35.36 -6.26 20.15
N LEU A 364 -34.26 -5.52 20.00
CA LEU A 364 -34.17 -4.10 20.37
C LEU A 364 -34.93 -3.19 19.41
N ILE A 365 -35.06 -3.57 18.13
CA ILE A 365 -35.79 -2.79 17.11
C ILE A 365 -37.22 -2.48 17.58
N GLY A 366 -37.96 -3.47 18.08
CA GLY A 366 -39.34 -3.29 18.57
C GLY A 366 -39.48 -2.41 19.82
N LYS A 367 -38.35 -2.02 20.46
CA LYS A 367 -38.29 -1.18 21.66
C LYS A 367 -37.64 0.18 21.40
N SER A 368 -37.29 0.49 20.15
CA SER A 368 -36.43 1.61 19.79
C SER A 368 -37.04 2.50 18.71
N MET A 369 -36.49 3.70 18.55
CA MET A 369 -36.72 4.49 17.34
C MET A 369 -35.80 3.96 16.25
N VAL A 370 -36.38 3.51 15.15
CA VAL A 370 -35.67 2.85 14.05
C VAL A 370 -35.82 3.70 12.79
N PHE A 371 -34.72 3.84 12.05
CA PHE A 371 -34.67 4.55 10.78
C PHE A 371 -34.49 3.54 9.65
N ASP A 372 -35.59 3.10 9.05
CA ASP A 372 -35.57 2.06 7.99
C ASP A 372 -34.95 2.55 6.66
N SER A 373 -34.64 3.83 6.54
CA SER A 373 -34.00 4.43 5.37
C SER A 373 -32.77 5.24 5.78
N LEU A 374 -31.86 4.58 6.50
CA LEU A 374 -30.56 5.11 6.91
C LEU A 374 -29.46 4.51 6.04
N TYR A 375 -28.65 5.37 5.43
CA TYR A 375 -27.55 4.96 4.54
C TYR A 375 -26.22 5.44 5.11
N ALA A 376 -25.21 4.58 5.05
CA ALA A 376 -23.84 4.95 5.39
C ALA A 376 -23.31 6.00 4.42
N ASN A 377 -22.52 6.95 4.93
CA ASN A 377 -21.93 8.01 4.12
C ASN A 377 -20.74 7.54 3.26
N GLY A 378 -20.39 6.26 3.36
CA GLY A 378 -19.29 5.65 2.62
C GLY A 378 -19.16 4.17 2.97
N ASN A 379 -18.19 3.53 2.36
CA ASN A 379 -17.95 2.08 2.44
C ASN A 379 -16.73 1.70 3.30
N ARG A 380 -16.27 2.61 4.17
CA ARG A 380 -15.11 2.39 5.06
C ARG A 380 -15.38 2.95 6.45
N THR A 381 -14.78 2.34 7.46
CA THR A 381 -14.87 2.74 8.87
C THR A 381 -14.58 4.24 9.05
N VAL A 382 -13.48 4.75 8.50
CA VAL A 382 -13.14 6.18 8.59
C VAL A 382 -14.19 7.12 7.99
N ARG A 383 -14.96 6.67 6.99
CA ARG A 383 -16.05 7.47 6.40
C ARG A 383 -17.26 7.53 7.32
N GLY A 384 -17.59 6.41 7.96
CA GLY A 384 -18.61 6.38 9.01
C GLY A 384 -18.22 7.28 10.19
N LEU A 385 -16.99 7.13 10.68
CA LEU A 385 -16.47 7.92 11.80
C LEU A 385 -16.37 9.42 11.47
N GLU A 386 -15.96 9.79 10.25
CA GLU A 386 -15.94 11.17 9.77
C GLU A 386 -17.35 11.78 9.78
N ALA A 387 -18.34 11.06 9.24
CA ALA A 387 -19.73 11.52 9.22
C ALA A 387 -20.30 11.70 10.63
N LEU A 388 -20.02 10.76 11.54
CA LEU A 388 -20.53 10.78 12.91
C LEU A 388 -19.85 11.85 13.78
N SER A 389 -18.56 12.12 13.56
CA SER A 389 -17.78 13.06 14.37
C SER A 389 -17.83 14.50 13.87
N LEU A 390 -18.08 14.73 12.58
CA LEU A 390 -18.08 16.05 11.96
C LEU A 390 -19.44 16.47 11.37
N CYS A 391 -20.36 15.53 11.20
CA CYS A 391 -21.69 15.78 10.61
C CYS A 391 -21.63 16.40 9.20
N ILE A 392 -20.63 16.03 8.40
CA ILE A 392 -20.43 16.53 7.04
C ILE A 392 -20.79 15.48 5.97
N PRO A 393 -21.14 15.92 4.75
CA PRO A 393 -21.17 15.05 3.57
C PRO A 393 -19.81 14.39 3.30
N PRO A 394 -19.75 13.32 2.50
CA PRO A 394 -18.51 12.58 2.31
C PRO A 394 -17.50 13.45 1.57
N SER A 395 -16.28 13.49 2.08
CA SER A 395 -15.19 14.26 1.45
C SER A 395 -14.63 13.53 0.23
N ALA A 396 -14.22 14.28 -0.78
CA ALA A 396 -13.55 13.73 -1.96
C ALA A 396 -12.20 13.09 -1.60
N GLY A 397 -11.90 11.91 -2.16
CA GLY A 397 -10.60 11.26 -2.01
C GLY A 397 -10.43 10.55 -0.66
N GLU A 398 -9.56 11.07 0.21
CA GLU A 398 -9.24 10.46 1.50
C GLU A 398 -10.07 11.08 2.63
N SER A 399 -10.50 10.29 3.61
CA SER A 399 -11.25 10.81 4.78
C SER A 399 -10.43 11.85 5.55
N ILE A 400 -11.08 12.90 6.04
CA ILE A 400 -10.43 13.94 6.85
C ILE A 400 -9.67 13.35 8.04
N ILE A 401 -10.15 12.24 8.63
CA ILE A 401 -9.47 11.54 9.72
C ILE A 401 -7.99 11.26 9.40
N LYS A 402 -7.71 10.85 8.16
CA LYS A 402 -6.38 10.46 7.67
C LYS A 402 -5.62 11.59 6.99
N GLN A 403 -6.23 12.76 6.81
CA GLN A 403 -5.55 13.90 6.20
C GLN A 403 -4.61 14.58 7.20
N LYS A 404 -3.57 15.27 6.69
CA LYS A 404 -2.67 16.08 7.55
C LYS A 404 -3.40 17.22 8.26
N ALA A 405 -4.44 17.78 7.64
CA ALA A 405 -5.24 18.87 8.18
C ALA A 405 -6.54 18.32 8.80
N ASN A 406 -6.40 17.52 9.86
CA ASN A 406 -7.51 16.82 10.51
C ASN A 406 -7.92 17.45 11.87
N ARG A 407 -7.42 18.65 12.17
CA ARG A 407 -7.69 19.40 13.41
C ARG A 407 -8.92 20.29 13.19
N MET A 408 -10.11 19.77 13.50
CA MET A 408 -11.38 20.41 13.17
C MET A 408 -11.88 21.35 14.29
N GLY A 409 -11.34 21.24 15.50
CA GLY A 409 -11.70 22.12 16.61
C GLY A 409 -13.22 22.10 16.86
N ASN A 410 -13.84 23.29 16.92
CA ASN A 410 -15.27 23.45 17.20
C ASN A 410 -16.20 22.93 16.09
N PHE A 411 -15.68 22.44 14.97
CA PHE A 411 -16.46 21.72 13.96
C PHE A 411 -16.69 20.25 14.31
N SER A 412 -15.99 19.72 15.33
CA SER A 412 -16.21 18.35 15.79
C SER A 412 -17.28 18.26 16.88
N VAL A 413 -18.09 17.20 16.81
CA VAL A 413 -19.10 16.87 17.83
C VAL A 413 -18.47 16.78 19.22
N GLY A 414 -17.28 16.18 19.33
CA GLY A 414 -16.57 16.05 20.59
C GLY A 414 -16.19 17.39 21.22
N ALA A 415 -15.61 18.32 20.45
CA ALA A 415 -15.29 19.64 20.96
C ALA A 415 -16.54 20.42 21.39
N VAL A 416 -17.62 20.34 20.61
CA VAL A 416 -18.91 20.99 20.94
C VAL A 416 -19.48 20.43 22.24
N LEU A 417 -19.53 19.10 22.41
CA LEU A 417 -20.03 18.47 23.64
C LEU A 417 -19.14 18.80 24.85
N LYS A 418 -17.82 18.85 24.68
CA LYS A 418 -16.88 19.22 25.74
C LYS A 418 -17.11 20.65 26.24
N GLN A 419 -17.43 21.58 25.34
CA GLN A 419 -17.83 22.96 25.71
C GLN A 419 -19.15 23.01 26.49
N GLN A 420 -20.05 22.05 26.27
CA GLN A 420 -21.29 21.88 27.05
C GLN A 420 -21.07 21.12 28.38
N GLY A 421 -19.81 20.87 28.74
CA GLY A 421 -19.41 20.25 30.00
C GLY A 421 -19.60 18.73 30.04
N TYR A 422 -19.65 18.06 28.89
CA TYR A 422 -19.62 16.60 28.83
C TYR A 422 -18.20 16.06 28.96
N THR A 423 -18.07 14.88 29.58
CA THR A 423 -16.90 14.02 29.38
C THR A 423 -17.09 13.28 28.06
N VAL A 424 -16.18 13.46 27.11
CA VAL A 424 -16.29 12.93 25.75
C VAL A 424 -15.15 11.94 25.51
N GLN A 425 -15.48 10.71 25.13
CA GLN A 425 -14.51 9.62 25.02
C GLN A 425 -14.72 8.82 23.73
N PHE A 426 -13.63 8.35 23.14
CA PHE A 426 -13.63 7.42 22.01
C PHE A 426 -13.02 6.09 22.48
N LEU A 427 -13.83 5.03 22.46
CA LEU A 427 -13.47 3.72 22.99
C LEU A 427 -13.29 2.75 21.82
N TYR A 428 -12.14 2.07 21.73
CA TYR A 428 -11.81 1.18 20.62
C TYR A 428 -11.02 -0.06 21.07
N GLY A 429 -11.39 -1.25 20.57
CA GLY A 429 -10.75 -2.51 20.97
C GLY A 429 -9.38 -2.77 20.33
N GLY A 430 -9.10 -2.10 19.22
CA GLY A 430 -7.86 -2.19 18.45
C GLY A 430 -6.85 -1.09 18.77
N ASP A 431 -5.73 -1.09 18.06
CA ASP A 431 -4.75 0.00 18.13
C ASP A 431 -5.30 1.23 17.39
N SER A 432 -5.50 2.33 18.12
CA SER A 432 -6.06 3.54 17.52
C SER A 432 -5.08 4.26 16.57
N TYR A 433 -3.81 3.83 16.51
CA TYR A 433 -2.88 4.26 15.46
C TYR A 433 -3.39 3.87 14.06
N PHE A 434 -4.06 2.72 13.94
CA PHE A 434 -4.63 2.28 12.68
C PHE A 434 -5.60 3.32 12.13
N ASP A 435 -5.51 3.58 10.81
CA ASP A 435 -6.32 4.60 10.12
C ASP A 435 -6.27 6.01 10.75
N ASN A 436 -5.23 6.31 11.55
CA ASN A 436 -5.00 7.59 12.21
C ASN A 436 -6.14 8.01 13.18
N MET A 437 -6.90 7.06 13.71
CA MET A 437 -8.07 7.33 14.56
C MET A 437 -7.70 8.05 15.86
N GLY A 438 -6.68 7.56 16.57
CA GLY A 438 -6.25 8.09 17.86
C GLY A 438 -5.76 9.52 17.75
N ASP A 439 -4.99 9.83 16.71
CA ASP A 439 -4.55 11.20 16.41
C ASP A 439 -5.74 12.12 16.13
N PHE A 440 -6.68 11.70 15.29
CA PHE A 440 -7.86 12.50 14.98
C PHE A 440 -8.74 12.76 16.21
N PHE A 441 -9.17 11.71 16.92
CA PHE A 441 -10.12 11.85 18.03
C PHE A 441 -9.52 12.62 19.21
N SER A 442 -8.25 12.36 19.56
CA SER A 442 -7.57 13.06 20.67
C SER A 442 -7.46 14.57 20.47
N HIS A 443 -7.33 15.03 19.23
CA HIS A 443 -7.24 16.45 18.90
C HIS A 443 -8.59 17.10 18.53
N ASN A 444 -9.67 16.32 18.51
CA ASN A 444 -11.03 16.78 18.21
C ASN A 444 -11.97 16.60 19.41
N GLY A 445 -11.42 16.71 20.62
CA GLY A 445 -12.20 16.84 21.85
C GLY A 445 -12.54 15.52 22.55
N TYR A 446 -12.04 14.38 22.08
CA TYR A 446 -12.27 13.07 22.71
C TYR A 446 -11.05 12.64 23.53
N ASP A 447 -11.30 12.02 24.68
CA ASP A 447 -10.28 11.23 25.36
C ASP A 447 -10.29 9.82 24.74
N VAL A 448 -9.16 9.39 24.18
CA VAL A 448 -9.05 8.10 23.48
C VAL A 448 -8.71 7.00 24.48
N ILE A 449 -9.50 5.93 24.45
CA ILE A 449 -9.31 4.71 25.21
C ILE A 449 -9.26 3.55 24.22
N ASP A 450 -8.07 3.01 23.99
CA ASP A 450 -7.83 1.99 22.98
C ASP A 450 -7.26 0.69 23.55
N ARG A 451 -6.76 -0.19 22.67
CA ARG A 451 -6.09 -1.45 23.04
C ARG A 451 -5.08 -1.31 24.17
N SER A 452 -4.30 -0.22 24.20
CA SER A 452 -3.24 0.00 25.19
C SER A 452 -3.78 0.21 26.60
N ASN A 453 -5.05 0.59 26.73
CA ASN A 453 -5.73 0.79 28.01
C ASN A 453 -6.42 -0.49 28.55
N ILE A 454 -6.37 -1.59 27.80
CA ILE A 454 -6.98 -2.87 28.18
C ILE A 454 -5.90 -3.78 28.75
N SER A 455 -6.03 -4.12 30.03
CA SER A 455 -5.03 -4.93 30.73
C SER A 455 -5.09 -6.40 30.30
N LYS A 456 -3.98 -7.14 30.45
CA LYS A 456 -3.87 -8.51 29.91
C LYS A 456 -4.92 -9.49 30.45
N ASN A 457 -5.29 -9.32 31.71
CA ASN A 457 -6.31 -10.11 32.40
C ASN A 457 -7.75 -9.71 32.03
N GLU A 458 -7.95 -8.62 31.29
CA GLU A 458 -9.24 -8.22 30.72
C GLU A 458 -9.46 -8.79 29.31
N ILE A 459 -8.47 -9.49 28.73
CA ILE A 459 -8.53 -9.99 27.36
C ILE A 459 -8.83 -11.49 27.40
N THR A 460 -10.02 -11.86 26.94
CA THR A 460 -10.43 -13.24 26.73
C THR A 460 -10.06 -13.71 25.33
N PHE A 461 -10.17 -12.83 24.33
CA PHE A 461 -9.80 -13.11 22.94
C PHE A 461 -9.27 -11.85 22.24
N ALA A 462 -8.28 -12.03 21.37
CA ALA A 462 -7.80 -10.99 20.48
C ALA A 462 -7.25 -11.58 19.18
N ASN A 463 -7.38 -10.83 18.08
CA ASN A 463 -6.72 -11.08 16.81
C ASN A 463 -5.91 -9.83 16.39
N ILE A 464 -5.43 -9.78 15.14
CA ILE A 464 -4.67 -8.63 14.64
C ILE A 464 -5.42 -7.29 14.75
N TRP A 465 -6.75 -7.31 14.71
CA TRP A 465 -7.59 -6.11 14.74
C TRP A 465 -7.83 -5.57 16.15
N GLY A 466 -7.65 -6.38 17.20
CA GLY A 466 -7.88 -5.94 18.57
C GLY A 466 -8.46 -7.03 19.47
N VAL A 467 -8.98 -6.61 20.63
CA VAL A 467 -9.79 -7.48 21.50
C VAL A 467 -11.16 -7.77 20.90
N CYS A 468 -11.82 -8.84 21.35
CA CYS A 468 -13.21 -9.08 20.97
C CYS A 468 -14.15 -7.98 21.49
N ASP A 469 -15.30 -7.83 20.82
CA ASP A 469 -16.29 -6.80 21.16
C ASP A 469 -16.81 -6.95 22.60
N GLU A 470 -16.94 -8.19 23.11
CA GLU A 470 -17.37 -8.44 24.49
C GLU A 470 -16.40 -7.84 25.51
N ASP A 471 -15.10 -8.03 25.33
CA ASP A 471 -14.07 -7.45 26.20
C ASP A 471 -14.11 -5.91 26.12
N MET A 472 -14.33 -5.35 24.93
CA MET A 472 -14.47 -3.90 24.75
C MET A 472 -15.73 -3.34 25.40
N PHE A 473 -16.87 -4.03 25.31
CA PHE A 473 -18.09 -3.65 26.04
C PHE A 473 -17.90 -3.73 27.56
N ASN A 474 -17.26 -4.79 28.05
CA ASN A 474 -16.90 -4.93 29.47
C ASN A 474 -16.00 -3.79 29.95
N LYS A 475 -15.01 -3.40 29.15
CA LYS A 475 -14.15 -2.25 29.43
C LYS A 475 -14.95 -0.94 29.46
N SER A 476 -15.86 -0.76 28.50
CA SER A 476 -16.72 0.41 28.39
C SER A 476 -17.59 0.60 29.64
N LEU A 477 -18.22 -0.48 30.13
CA LEU A 477 -19.01 -0.45 31.37
C LEU A 477 -18.17 0.00 32.58
N LYS A 478 -16.94 -0.52 32.74
CA LYS A 478 -16.04 -0.07 33.82
C LYS A 478 -15.68 1.42 33.72
N VAL A 479 -15.47 1.91 32.50
CA VAL A 479 -15.19 3.34 32.25
C VAL A 479 -16.41 4.19 32.62
N PHE A 480 -17.62 3.76 32.23
CA PHE A 480 -18.86 4.44 32.56
C PHE A 480 -19.11 4.48 34.06
N ASP A 481 -18.93 3.36 34.77
CA ASP A 481 -19.05 3.29 36.23
C ASP A 481 -18.04 4.19 36.94
N ALA A 482 -16.82 4.31 36.40
CA ALA A 482 -15.81 5.20 36.96
C ALA A 482 -16.15 6.67 36.74
N ASN A 483 -16.73 7.03 35.59
CA ASN A 483 -17.18 8.39 35.30
C ASN A 483 -18.40 8.79 36.13
N ALA A 484 -19.34 7.86 36.37
CA ALA A 484 -20.53 8.11 37.18
C ALA A 484 -20.23 8.40 38.65
N LYS A 485 -19.02 8.08 39.13
CA LYS A 485 -18.54 8.37 40.48
C LYS A 485 -17.98 9.79 40.64
N LYS A 486 -17.72 10.49 39.53
CA LYS A 486 -17.26 11.89 39.53
C LYS A 486 -18.48 12.82 39.51
#